data_AF-A0AAC8Q4Z5-F1
#
_entry.id   AF-A0AAC8Q4Z5-F1
#
_cell.length_a   1.000
_cell.length_b   1.000
_cell.length_c   1.000
_cell.angle_alpha   90.00
_cell.angle_beta   90.00
_cell.angle_gamma   90.00
#
_symmetry.space_group_name_H-M   'P 1'
#
loop_
_entity.id
_entity.type
_entity.pdbx_description
1 polymer ?
#
loop_
_entity_poly.entity_id
_entity_poly.type
_entity_poly.pdbx_seq_one_letter_code
_entity_poly.pdbx_strand_id
1 'polypeptide(L)'
;MQYLRANLSRKVGRLVDWSGGFWERRYSAEPVLDDEALVGRLRYVLAHGVKEGLVERSAEWPGLTCLPQLLGPARRLFQWFSWTRRWSKRGSENMAAGEGRFAEEIAEPVELVVEPLPCWKGLGEEERRRAVRGLVEAVESEARARDMPVMGA
;
A
#
# COMPACT_ATOMS: atom_id res chain seq x y z
N MET A 1 16.84 4.82 -0.79
CA MET A 1 15.83 4.19 0.11
C MET A 1 16.34 3.69 1.46
N GLN A 2 17.65 3.76 1.78
CA GLN A 2 18.18 3.24 3.05
C GLN A 2 17.58 3.90 4.30
N TYR A 3 17.39 5.23 4.28
CA TYR A 3 16.82 5.98 5.40
C TYR A 3 15.40 5.51 5.75
N LEU A 4 14.51 5.39 4.77
CA LEU A 4 13.13 4.90 4.98
C LEU A 4 13.15 3.47 5.55
N ARG A 5 13.90 2.58 4.92
CA ARG A 5 13.99 1.17 5.32
C ARG A 5 14.51 0.99 6.74
N ALA A 6 15.57 1.69 7.11
CA ALA A 6 16.12 1.63 8.47
C ALA A 6 15.11 2.14 9.51
N ASN A 7 14.38 3.22 9.21
CA ASN A 7 13.36 3.74 10.12
C ASN A 7 12.15 2.81 10.24
N LEU A 8 11.69 2.21 9.14
CA LEU A 8 10.61 1.22 9.15
C LEU A 8 10.99 0.00 9.99
N SER A 9 12.17 -0.59 9.78
CA SER A 9 12.63 -1.74 10.58
C SER A 9 12.64 -1.44 12.07
N ARG A 10 13.15 -0.28 12.49
CA ARG A 10 13.22 0.08 13.91
C ARG A 10 11.84 0.33 14.52
N LYS A 11 10.89 0.89 13.75
CA LYS A 11 9.56 1.26 14.25
C LYS A 11 8.60 0.07 14.22
N VAL A 12 8.50 -0.60 13.07
CA VAL A 12 7.62 -1.76 12.87
C VAL A 12 8.18 -2.99 13.58
N GLY A 13 9.50 -3.23 13.53
CA GLY A 13 10.08 -4.38 14.23
C GLY A 13 9.81 -4.35 15.73
N ARG A 14 9.90 -3.17 16.38
CA ARG A 14 9.52 -3.00 17.79
C ARG A 14 8.01 -3.03 18.05
N LEU A 15 7.17 -2.98 17.02
CA LEU A 15 5.71 -3.09 17.14
C LEU A 15 5.26 -4.55 17.12
N VAL A 16 5.89 -5.36 16.27
CA VAL A 16 5.54 -6.77 16.06
C VAL A 16 6.53 -7.74 16.71
N ASP A 17 7.34 -7.24 17.64
CA ASP A 17 8.42 -7.98 18.33
C ASP A 17 9.33 -8.80 17.39
N TRP A 18 9.70 -8.18 16.26
CA TRP A 18 10.50 -8.82 15.24
C TRP A 18 11.99 -8.81 15.60
N SER A 19 12.62 -9.97 15.54
CA SER A 19 14.08 -10.13 15.69
C SER A 19 14.76 -10.44 14.35
N GLY A 20 16.01 -10.00 14.19
CA GLY A 20 16.80 -10.28 12.99
C GLY A 20 16.61 -9.29 11.81
N GLY A 21 17.01 -9.73 10.62
CA GLY A 21 16.94 -8.92 9.41
C GLY A 21 15.49 -8.67 8.98
N PHE A 22 15.06 -7.41 9.00
CA PHE A 22 13.71 -7.03 8.54
C PHE A 22 13.58 -7.02 7.01
N TRP A 23 14.71 -6.96 6.32
CA TRP A 23 14.81 -6.72 4.89
C TRP A 23 15.76 -7.74 4.28
N GLU A 24 15.27 -8.54 3.33
CA GLU A 24 16.08 -9.59 2.69
C GLU A 24 17.23 -9.02 1.83
N ARG A 25 16.93 -8.01 1.00
CA ARG A 25 17.88 -7.43 0.02
C ARG A 25 17.86 -5.91 -0.02
N ARG A 26 18.84 -5.27 -0.65
CA ARG A 26 18.84 -3.80 -0.91
C ARG A 26 17.68 -3.39 -1.82
N TYR A 27 17.32 -2.10 -1.77
CA TYR A 27 16.20 -1.58 -2.56
C TYR A 27 16.63 -1.55 -4.02
N SER A 28 15.78 -2.07 -4.90
CA SER A 28 15.95 -1.93 -6.34
C SER A 28 14.99 -0.86 -6.83
N ALA A 29 15.49 0.05 -7.65
CA ALA A 29 14.66 0.98 -8.41
C ALA A 29 14.77 0.60 -9.87
N GLU A 30 13.63 0.44 -10.53
CA GLU A 30 13.58 0.22 -11.98
C GLU A 30 12.94 1.45 -12.62
N PRO A 31 13.58 2.04 -13.65
CA PRO A 31 13.00 3.18 -14.33
C PRO A 31 11.73 2.76 -15.08
N VAL A 32 10.76 3.67 -15.11
CA VAL A 32 9.57 3.57 -15.96
C VAL A 32 9.81 4.51 -17.13
N LEU A 33 9.99 3.93 -18.32
CA LEU A 33 10.52 4.65 -19.48
C LEU A 33 9.43 5.23 -20.39
N ASP A 34 8.23 4.66 -20.36
CA ASP A 34 7.10 5.05 -21.19
C ASP A 34 5.77 4.73 -20.50
N ASP A 35 4.68 5.12 -21.16
CA ASP A 35 3.31 4.96 -20.67
C ASP A 35 2.90 3.49 -20.55
N GLU A 36 3.35 2.64 -21.47
CA GLU A 36 3.07 1.20 -21.45
C GLU A 36 3.72 0.54 -20.22
N ALA A 37 5.00 0.85 -19.97
CA ALA A 37 5.73 0.41 -18.79
C ALA A 37 5.04 0.90 -17.50
N LEU A 38 4.51 2.13 -17.49
CA LEU A 38 3.81 2.69 -16.33
C LEU A 38 2.52 1.93 -16.04
N VAL A 39 1.69 1.70 -17.06
CA VAL A 39 0.48 0.88 -16.94
C VAL A 39 0.83 -0.55 -16.52
N GLY A 40 1.92 -1.10 -17.05
CA GLY A 40 2.47 -2.40 -16.66
C GLY A 40 2.84 -2.47 -15.17
N ARG A 41 3.40 -1.40 -14.58
CA ARG A 41 3.66 -1.33 -13.13
C ARG A 41 2.38 -1.29 -12.31
N LEU A 42 1.37 -0.53 -12.74
CA LEU A 42 0.06 -0.55 -12.07
C LEU A 42 -0.54 -1.97 -12.11
N ARG A 43 -0.54 -2.61 -13.29
CA ARG A 43 -0.99 -3.99 -13.46
C ARG A 43 -0.28 -4.95 -12.51
N TYR A 44 1.05 -4.85 -12.41
CA TYR A 44 1.85 -5.67 -11.49
C TYR A 44 1.42 -5.47 -10.03
N VAL A 45 1.19 -4.23 -9.61
CA VAL A 45 0.74 -3.93 -8.23
C VAL A 45 -0.65 -4.52 -7.96
N LEU A 46 -1.59 -4.37 -8.90
CA LEU A 46 -2.96 -4.93 -8.78
C LEU A 46 -2.98 -6.46 -8.78
N ALA A 47 -1.94 -7.09 -9.34
CA ALA A 47 -1.80 -8.54 -9.39
C ALA A 47 -1.25 -9.18 -8.12
N HIS A 48 -0.68 -8.42 -7.18
CA HIS A 48 0.13 -8.99 -6.10
C HIS A 48 -0.55 -10.11 -5.30
N GLY A 49 -1.81 -9.93 -4.88
CA GLY A 49 -2.50 -10.96 -4.11
C GLY A 49 -2.73 -12.24 -4.92
N VAL A 50 -3.23 -12.07 -6.14
CA VAL A 50 -3.64 -13.18 -7.01
C VAL A 50 -2.45 -13.90 -7.63
N LYS A 51 -1.43 -13.16 -8.09
CA LYS A 51 -0.19 -13.68 -8.70
C LYS A 51 0.64 -14.53 -7.73
N GLU A 52 0.55 -14.27 -6.43
CA GLU A 52 1.26 -15.02 -5.40
C GLU A 52 0.37 -16.09 -4.72
N GLY A 53 -0.87 -16.28 -5.21
CA GLY A 53 -1.78 -17.32 -4.72
C GLY A 53 -2.32 -17.03 -3.32
N LEU A 54 -2.36 -15.76 -2.92
CA LEU A 54 -2.80 -15.35 -1.59
C LEU A 54 -4.32 -15.13 -1.54
N VAL A 55 -4.93 -14.79 -2.68
CA VAL A 55 -6.38 -14.57 -2.84
C VAL A 55 -6.81 -14.97 -4.25
N GLU A 56 -8.09 -15.28 -4.45
CA GLU A 56 -8.63 -15.63 -5.77
C GLU A 56 -8.88 -14.37 -6.62
N ARG A 57 -9.36 -13.29 -5.99
CA ARG A 57 -9.68 -12.03 -6.67
C ARG A 57 -8.82 -10.88 -6.15
N SER A 58 -8.42 -9.96 -7.02
CA SER A 58 -7.60 -8.80 -6.63
C SER A 58 -8.27 -7.92 -5.58
N ALA A 59 -9.61 -7.89 -5.57
CA ALA A 59 -10.41 -7.15 -4.59
C ALA A 59 -10.41 -7.77 -3.18
N GLU A 60 -10.01 -9.04 -3.03
CA GLU A 60 -9.96 -9.74 -1.74
C GLU A 60 -8.65 -9.54 -1.00
N TRP A 61 -7.65 -8.93 -1.65
CA TRP A 61 -6.35 -8.68 -1.05
C TRP A 61 -6.47 -7.92 0.28
N PRO A 62 -6.08 -8.51 1.43
CA PRO A 62 -6.26 -7.89 2.74
C PRO A 62 -5.23 -6.79 3.03
N GLY A 63 -4.16 -6.72 2.24
CA GLY A 63 -3.13 -5.69 2.37
C GLY A 63 -3.55 -4.34 1.75
N LEU A 64 -2.65 -3.36 1.86
CA LEU A 64 -2.88 -2.04 1.25
C LEU A 64 -2.96 -2.16 -0.29
N THR A 65 -4.08 -1.73 -0.86
CA THR A 65 -4.32 -1.69 -2.31
C THR A 65 -4.96 -0.37 -2.71
N CYS A 66 -4.66 0.20 -3.88
CA CYS A 66 -5.35 1.38 -4.41
C CYS A 66 -6.63 1.03 -5.18
N LEU A 67 -6.94 -0.26 -5.38
CA LEU A 67 -8.02 -0.71 -6.26
C LEU A 67 -9.41 -0.08 -5.97
N PRO A 68 -9.88 0.01 -4.70
CA PRO A 68 -11.17 0.64 -4.41
C PRO A 68 -11.24 2.11 -4.84
N GLN A 69 -10.11 2.83 -4.74
CA GLN A 69 -10.02 4.26 -5.08
C GLN A 69 -9.94 4.47 -6.60
N LEU A 70 -9.43 3.47 -7.32
CA LEU A 70 -9.37 3.48 -8.78
C LEU A 70 -10.70 3.09 -9.43
N LEU A 71 -11.50 2.24 -8.77
CA LEU A 71 -12.77 1.74 -9.30
C LEU A 71 -14.00 2.53 -8.83
N GLY A 72 -13.89 3.35 -7.79
CA GLY A 72 -15.02 4.07 -7.22
C GLY A 72 -14.61 5.28 -6.38
N PRO A 73 -15.58 5.96 -5.75
CA PRO A 73 -15.37 7.18 -4.96
C PRO A 73 -14.79 6.88 -3.57
N ALA A 74 -14.04 5.78 -3.41
CA ALA A 74 -13.56 5.33 -2.12
C ALA A 74 -12.56 6.34 -1.54
N ARG A 75 -13.05 7.22 -0.66
CA ARG A 75 -12.22 8.06 0.18
C ARG A 75 -11.57 7.19 1.24
N ARG A 76 -10.26 7.25 1.35
CA ARG A 76 -9.52 6.53 2.39
C ARG A 76 -8.81 7.49 3.32
N LEU A 77 -9.27 7.49 4.56
CA LEU A 77 -8.71 8.24 5.66
C LEU A 77 -7.84 7.30 6.49
N PHE A 78 -6.62 7.74 6.79
CA PHE A 78 -5.69 7.04 7.66
C PHE A 78 -5.30 7.92 8.84
N GLN A 79 -4.98 7.30 9.96
CA GLN A 79 -4.40 8.01 11.10
C GLN A 79 -2.89 8.20 10.87
N TRP A 80 -2.46 9.45 10.75
CA TRP A 80 -1.05 9.80 10.72
C TRP A 80 -0.57 10.18 12.11
N PHE A 81 0.39 9.43 12.65
CA PHE A 81 0.95 9.67 13.97
C PHE A 81 2.17 10.57 13.87
N SER A 82 2.02 11.85 14.27
CA SER A 82 3.10 12.84 14.17
C SER A 82 4.16 12.63 15.25
N TRP A 83 5.29 12.04 14.86
CA TRP A 83 6.43 11.85 15.76
C TRP A 83 7.00 13.18 16.26
N THR A 84 6.99 14.22 15.44
CA THR A 84 7.44 15.57 15.85
C THR A 84 6.60 16.09 17.01
N ARG A 85 5.27 16.00 16.92
CA ARG A 85 4.36 16.38 18.01
C ARG A 85 4.55 15.52 19.27
N ARG A 86 4.84 14.22 19.09
CA ARG A 86 5.17 13.34 20.22
C ARG A 86 6.45 13.79 20.95
N TRP A 87 7.49 14.14 20.21
CA TRP A 87 8.76 14.59 20.80
C TRP A 87 8.63 15.94 21.51
N SER A 88 7.86 16.89 20.97
CA SER A 88 7.62 18.18 21.61
C SER A 88 6.82 18.08 22.92
N LYS A 89 5.97 17.06 23.06
CA LYS A 89 5.17 16.80 24.27
C LYS A 89 5.90 15.92 25.31
N ARG A 90 7.11 15.44 25.03
CA ARG A 90 7.84 14.51 25.93
C ARG A 90 8.28 15.14 27.26
N GLY A 91 8.26 16.48 27.36
CA GLY A 91 8.58 17.22 28.58
C GLY A 91 7.40 17.48 29.52
N SER A 92 6.17 17.10 29.18
CA SER A 92 5.03 17.19 30.09
C SER A 92 4.85 15.87 30.84
N GLU A 93 4.70 15.94 32.17
CA GLU A 93 4.62 14.80 33.12
C GLU A 93 3.59 13.70 32.74
N ASN A 94 2.61 14.02 31.89
CA ASN A 94 1.55 13.09 31.45
C ASN A 94 1.97 11.92 30.54
N MET A 95 3.18 11.87 29.98
CA MET A 95 3.60 10.75 29.12
C MET A 95 4.23 9.57 29.89
N ALA A 96 4.36 9.68 31.22
CA ALA A 96 4.88 8.60 32.07
C ALA A 96 3.85 7.48 32.31
N ALA A 97 2.57 7.70 31.98
CA ALA A 97 1.50 6.74 32.17
C ALA A 97 0.90 6.29 30.83
N GLY A 98 1.28 5.09 30.37
CA GLY A 98 0.40 4.18 29.63
C GLY A 98 -0.03 4.51 28.19
N GLU A 99 0.06 5.74 27.69
CA GLU A 99 -0.39 6.04 26.32
C GLU A 99 0.59 5.46 25.28
N GLY A 100 0.12 4.41 24.60
CA GLY A 100 0.89 3.63 23.64
C GLY A 100 1.56 4.46 22.54
N ARG A 101 2.44 3.82 21.75
CA ARG A 101 3.12 4.48 20.62
C ARG A 101 2.17 5.08 19.56
N PHE A 102 0.89 4.70 19.61
CA PHE A 102 -0.19 5.11 18.71
C PHE A 102 -1.34 5.78 19.48
N ALA A 103 -1.00 6.66 20.42
CA ALA A 103 -1.98 7.48 21.13
C ALA A 103 -2.82 8.30 20.12
N GLU A 104 -4.14 8.26 20.23
CA GLU A 104 -5.05 8.91 19.27
C GLU A 104 -4.92 10.44 19.33
N GLU A 105 -4.49 10.98 20.47
CA GLU A 105 -4.29 12.42 20.74
C GLU A 105 -3.17 13.04 19.91
N ILE A 106 -2.33 12.21 19.28
CA ILE A 106 -1.27 12.62 18.35
C ILE A 106 -1.51 12.11 16.92
N ALA A 107 -2.62 11.43 16.69
CA ALA A 107 -3.07 11.03 15.37
C ALA A 107 -3.79 12.20 14.69
N GLU A 108 -3.45 12.47 13.43
CA GLU A 108 -4.21 13.37 12.57
C GLU A 108 -4.78 12.58 11.39
N PRO A 109 -6.06 12.77 11.01
CA PRO A 109 -6.62 12.11 9.85
C PRO A 109 -5.97 12.66 8.59
N VAL A 110 -5.47 11.75 7.74
CA VAL A 110 -4.89 12.07 6.44
C VAL A 110 -5.65 11.32 5.37
N GLU A 111 -6.15 12.06 4.39
CA GLU A 111 -6.75 11.50 3.19
C GLU A 111 -5.67 11.04 2.22
N LEU A 112 -5.68 9.76 1.86
CA LEU A 112 -4.83 9.21 0.81
C LEU A 112 -5.55 9.40 -0.52
N VAL A 113 -5.12 10.39 -1.30
CA VAL A 113 -5.64 10.62 -2.66
C VAL A 113 -4.77 9.85 -3.66
N VAL A 114 -5.43 9.10 -4.56
CA VAL A 114 -4.76 8.39 -5.66
C VAL A 114 -4.99 9.20 -6.93
N GLU A 115 -3.93 9.85 -7.40
CA GLU A 115 -3.95 10.57 -8.66
C GLU A 115 -3.99 9.60 -9.86
N PRO A 116 -4.64 9.98 -10.97
CA PRO A 116 -4.58 9.22 -12.20
C PRO A 116 -3.15 9.08 -12.70
N LEU A 117 -2.87 8.00 -13.44
CA LEU A 117 -1.61 7.89 -14.18
C LEU A 117 -1.47 9.10 -15.13
N PRO A 118 -0.26 9.67 -15.30
CA PRO A 118 0.02 10.74 -16.26
C PRO A 118 -0.58 10.50 -17.65
N CYS A 119 -0.44 9.29 -18.18
CA CYS A 119 -0.97 8.87 -19.48
C CYS A 119 -2.51 8.80 -19.54
N TRP A 120 -3.19 8.84 -18.40
CA TRP A 120 -4.64 8.79 -18.27
C TRP A 120 -5.26 10.12 -17.84
N LYS A 121 -4.49 11.20 -17.73
CA LYS A 121 -5.01 12.53 -17.34
C LYS A 121 -6.10 13.05 -18.28
N GLY A 122 -6.03 12.71 -19.57
CA GLY A 122 -7.03 13.09 -20.56
C GLY A 122 -8.30 12.23 -20.56
N LEU A 123 -8.30 11.11 -19.82
CA LEU A 123 -9.43 10.19 -19.78
C LEU A 123 -10.49 10.63 -18.77
N GLY A 124 -11.75 10.46 -19.16
CA GLY A 124 -12.89 10.54 -18.26
C GLY A 124 -12.80 9.52 -17.13
N GLU A 125 -13.54 9.74 -16.05
CA GLU A 125 -13.53 8.84 -14.90
C GLU A 125 -13.98 7.41 -15.27
N GLU A 126 -15.04 7.27 -16.07
CA GLU A 126 -15.54 5.97 -16.51
C GLU A 126 -14.56 5.24 -17.45
N GLU A 127 -13.83 5.99 -18.29
CA GLU A 127 -12.79 5.42 -19.16
C GLU A 127 -11.62 4.88 -18.32
N ARG A 128 -11.21 5.62 -17.29
CA ARG A 128 -10.19 5.17 -16.32
C ARG A 128 -10.64 3.94 -15.56
N ARG A 129 -11.88 3.93 -15.04
CA ARG A 129 -12.45 2.77 -14.36
C ARG A 129 -12.50 1.56 -15.28
N ARG A 130 -12.89 1.73 -16.55
CA ARG A 130 -12.89 0.65 -17.54
C ARG A 130 -11.48 0.11 -17.80
N ALA A 131 -10.48 0.98 -17.95
CA ALA A 131 -9.09 0.58 -18.11
C ALA A 131 -8.61 -0.26 -16.91
N VAL A 132 -8.90 0.19 -15.69
CA VAL A 132 -8.55 -0.54 -14.46
C VAL A 132 -9.25 -1.89 -14.37
N ARG A 133 -10.55 -1.99 -14.70
CA ARG A 133 -11.25 -3.28 -14.75
C ARG A 133 -10.61 -4.24 -15.73
N GLY A 134 -10.26 -3.76 -16.93
CA GLY A 134 -9.57 -4.58 -17.92
C GLY A 134 -8.22 -5.13 -17.42
N LEU A 135 -7.46 -4.33 -16.66
CA LEU A 135 -6.21 -4.80 -16.04
C LEU A 135 -6.47 -5.90 -15.01
N VAL A 136 -7.48 -5.73 -14.14
CA VAL A 136 -7.83 -6.71 -13.11
C VAL A 136 -8.33 -8.01 -13.74
N GLU A 137 -9.24 -7.93 -14.71
CA GLU A 137 -9.78 -9.09 -15.41
C GLU A 137 -8.69 -9.91 -16.10
N ALA A 138 -7.73 -9.24 -16.76
CA ALA A 138 -6.58 -9.90 -17.38
C ALA A 138 -5.70 -10.63 -16.35
N VAL A 139 -5.39 -9.96 -15.24
CA VAL A 139 -4.59 -10.52 -14.14
C VAL A 139 -5.25 -11.74 -13.53
N GLU A 140 -6.54 -11.66 -13.20
CA GLU A 140 -7.26 -12.77 -12.58
C GLU A 140 -7.43 -13.95 -13.54
N SER A 141 -7.62 -13.66 -14.84
CA SER A 141 -7.70 -14.71 -15.86
C SER A 141 -6.37 -15.44 -16.07
N GLU A 142 -5.25 -14.70 -16.08
CA GLU A 142 -3.92 -15.31 -16.15
C GLU A 142 -3.61 -16.18 -14.94
N ALA A 143 -4.04 -15.77 -13.74
CA ALA A 143 -3.82 -16.57 -12.55
C ALA A 143 -4.68 -17.84 -12.51
N ARG A 144 -5.96 -17.75 -12.90
CA ARG A 144 -6.83 -18.93 -13.08
C ARG A 144 -6.21 -19.91 -14.09
N ALA A 145 -5.65 -19.42 -15.18
CA ALA A 145 -4.99 -20.25 -16.19
C ALA A 145 -3.72 -20.94 -15.69
N ARG A 146 -3.08 -20.43 -14.62
CA ARG A 146 -1.91 -21.04 -14.00
C ARG A 146 -2.25 -22.11 -12.96
N ASP A 147 -3.55 -22.30 -12.67
CA ASP A 147 -4.07 -23.27 -11.69
C ASP A 147 -3.34 -23.22 -10.35
N MET A 148 -3.05 -22.00 -9.89
CA MET A 148 -2.31 -21.81 -8.65
C MET A 148 -3.28 -21.91 -7.47
N PRO A 149 -3.07 -22.85 -6.53
CA PRO A 149 -3.94 -23.00 -5.38
C PRO A 149 -3.85 -21.75 -4.49
N VAL A 150 -5.00 -21.29 -4.00
CA VAL A 150 -5.05 -20.19 -3.03
C VAL A 150 -4.59 -20.73 -1.67
N MET A 151 -3.66 -20.02 -1.02
CA MET A 151 -3.16 -20.43 0.29
C MET A 151 -4.30 -20.50 1.30
N GLY A 152 -4.48 -21.67 1.91
CA GLY A 152 -5.48 -21.91 2.95
C GLY A 152 -6.87 -22.25 2.43
N ALA A 153 -7.05 -22.47 1.12
CA ALA A 153 -8.25 -23.05 0.52
C ALA A 153 -8.22 -24.58 0.49
#